data_AF-A0A433QKB2-F1
#
_entry.id   AF-A0A433QKB2-F1
#
_cell.length_a   1.000
_cell.length_b   1.000
_cell.length_c   1.000
_cell.angle_alpha   90.00
_cell.angle_beta   90.00
_cell.angle_gamma   90.00
#
_symmetry.space_group_name_H-M   'P 1'
#
loop_
_entity.id
_entity.type
_entity.pdbx_description
1 polymer ?
#
loop_
_entity_poly.entity_id
_entity_poly.type
_entity_poly.pdbx_seq_one_letter_code
_entity_poly.pdbx_strand_id
1 'polypeptide(L)'
;MSSSKRKREDSFSCPNDGCTFVSGSQHYISQHKNYHCPVNPFCKFCHKHIPRDGWPTHPKSCPAQPSPCGLCGKMVNAEVMDTHAHPIKRKKEGPFTCPNEGCTFVTHSWDYIGRHKNHHCSSNPWCEACRNHIPRDRWPKHSEECPAQPSPCTVCGKLISAKNMVAHANVCRLPPDGREGVHCLFCTNVYSSEKALRVHVRDKHPKHA
;
A
#
# COMPACT_ATOMS: atom_id res chain seq x y z
N MET A 1 -51.61 46.74 -30.60
CA MET A 1 -51.69 45.50 -29.79
C MET A 1 -50.87 44.43 -30.49
N SER A 2 -49.60 44.30 -30.14
CA SER A 2 -48.71 43.29 -30.75
C SER A 2 -48.51 42.16 -29.74
N SER A 3 -49.26 41.07 -29.93
CA SER A 3 -49.15 39.87 -29.10
C SER A 3 -47.94 39.04 -29.56
N SER A 4 -46.86 39.08 -28.77
CA SER A 4 -45.71 38.20 -28.88
C SER A 4 -46.13 36.74 -28.67
N LYS A 5 -46.15 35.96 -29.75
CA LYS A 5 -46.26 34.50 -29.68
C LYS A 5 -44.97 33.93 -29.06
N ARG A 6 -45.03 33.52 -27.79
CA ARG A 6 -43.96 32.74 -27.14
C ARG A 6 -43.75 31.44 -27.92
N LYS A 7 -42.59 31.25 -28.55
CA LYS A 7 -42.15 29.95 -29.08
C LYS A 7 -42.11 28.97 -27.90
N ARG A 8 -42.79 27.81 -28.03
CA ARG A 8 -42.56 26.69 -27.11
C ARG A 8 -41.10 26.29 -27.26
N GLU A 9 -40.31 26.42 -26.19
CA GLU A 9 -38.99 25.81 -26.13
C GLU A 9 -39.21 24.30 -25.94
N ASP A 10 -38.83 23.51 -26.95
CA ASP A 10 -38.92 22.07 -26.88
C ASP A 10 -37.92 21.57 -25.81
N SER A 11 -38.45 21.11 -24.69
CA SER A 11 -37.66 20.44 -23.65
C SER A 11 -37.50 18.96 -23.99
N PHE A 12 -36.27 18.47 -24.02
CA PHE A 12 -35.96 17.06 -24.13
C PHE A 12 -35.98 16.44 -22.72
N SER A 13 -36.38 15.17 -22.60
CA SER A 13 -36.35 14.40 -21.35
C SER A 13 -35.47 13.15 -21.48
N CYS A 14 -34.91 12.69 -20.37
CA CYS A 14 -34.19 11.42 -20.33
C CYS A 14 -35.16 10.25 -20.56
N PRO A 15 -34.87 9.30 -21.48
CA PRO A 15 -35.73 8.16 -21.76
C PRO A 15 -35.59 7.02 -20.75
N ASN A 16 -34.62 7.10 -19.83
CA ASN A 16 -34.37 6.04 -18.86
C ASN A 16 -35.42 6.10 -17.76
N ASP A 17 -36.16 5.01 -17.59
CA ASP A 17 -37.14 4.85 -16.52
C ASP A 17 -36.50 5.09 -15.14
N GLY A 18 -37.13 5.94 -14.33
CA GLY A 18 -36.60 6.41 -13.05
C GLY A 18 -35.65 7.62 -13.12
N CYS A 19 -35.40 8.20 -14.30
CA CYS A 19 -34.63 9.44 -14.44
C CYS A 19 -35.53 10.64 -14.77
N THR A 20 -35.51 11.67 -13.94
CA THR A 20 -36.32 12.89 -14.12
C THR A 20 -35.56 14.04 -14.82
N PHE A 21 -34.39 13.77 -15.39
CA PHE A 21 -33.57 14.82 -16.01
C PHE A 21 -34.20 15.36 -17.30
N VAL A 22 -34.33 16.68 -17.40
CA VAL A 22 -34.83 17.41 -18.58
C VAL A 22 -33.84 18.49 -18.99
N SER A 23 -33.75 18.78 -20.28
CA SER A 23 -32.88 19.83 -20.81
C SER A 23 -33.46 20.44 -22.08
N GLY A 24 -33.29 21.75 -22.28
CA GLY A 24 -33.63 22.42 -23.54
C GLY A 24 -32.67 22.13 -24.69
N SER A 25 -31.62 21.31 -24.47
CA SER A 25 -30.61 20.98 -25.47
C SER A 25 -30.44 19.47 -25.60
N GLN A 26 -30.59 19.00 -26.83
CA GLN A 26 -30.36 17.60 -27.20
C GLN A 26 -28.92 17.15 -26.89
N HIS A 27 -27.94 18.05 -26.98
CA HIS A 27 -26.54 17.75 -26.66
C HIS A 27 -26.36 17.38 -25.18
N TYR A 28 -26.94 18.18 -24.27
CA TYR A 28 -26.84 17.92 -22.83
C TYR A 28 -27.58 16.65 -22.42
N ILE A 29 -28.70 16.33 -23.07
CA ILE A 29 -29.39 15.07 -22.82
C ILE A 29 -28.61 13.86 -23.33
N SER A 30 -27.92 13.98 -24.45
CA SER A 30 -27.02 12.93 -24.93
C SER A 30 -25.88 12.67 -23.95
N GLN A 31 -25.21 13.73 -23.47
CA GLN A 31 -24.16 13.59 -22.45
C GLN A 31 -24.68 12.99 -21.15
N HIS A 32 -25.85 13.44 -20.69
CA HIS A 32 -26.48 12.89 -19.49
C HIS A 32 -26.71 11.38 -19.64
N LYS A 33 -27.35 10.93 -20.72
CA LYS A 33 -27.60 9.51 -20.98
C LYS A 33 -26.32 8.67 -20.96
N ASN A 34 -25.23 9.23 -21.49
CA ASN A 34 -23.98 8.47 -21.66
C ASN A 34 -23.11 8.44 -20.40
N TYR A 35 -23.10 9.49 -19.59
CA TYR A 35 -22.09 9.66 -18.54
C TYR A 35 -22.64 9.99 -17.15
N HIS A 36 -23.84 10.59 -17.07
CA HIS A 36 -24.32 11.20 -15.82
C HIS A 36 -25.68 10.68 -15.36
N CYS A 37 -26.26 9.71 -16.06
CA CYS A 37 -27.55 9.16 -15.70
C CYS A 37 -27.39 8.22 -14.49
N PRO A 38 -27.96 8.55 -13.31
CA PRO A 38 -27.73 7.77 -12.08
C PRO A 38 -28.38 6.37 -12.13
N VAL A 39 -29.32 6.15 -13.05
CA VAL A 39 -29.97 4.84 -13.29
C VAL A 39 -29.17 3.94 -14.25
N ASN A 40 -28.06 4.42 -14.82
CA ASN A 40 -27.19 3.58 -15.63
C ASN A 40 -26.49 2.52 -14.76
N PRO A 41 -26.50 1.23 -15.15
CA PRO A 41 -25.77 0.18 -14.43
C PRO A 41 -24.29 0.49 -14.25
N PHE A 42 -23.77 0.17 -13.07
CA PHE A 42 -22.35 0.37 -12.73
C PHE A 42 -21.54 -0.91 -13.01
N CYS A 43 -20.49 -0.80 -13.82
CA CYS A 43 -19.59 -1.92 -14.08
C CYS A 43 -18.52 -2.06 -12.98
N LYS A 44 -18.49 -3.22 -12.32
CA LYS A 44 -17.49 -3.52 -11.27
C LYS A 44 -16.05 -3.68 -11.75
N PHE A 45 -15.82 -3.80 -13.05
CA PHE A 45 -14.47 -4.00 -13.61
C PHE A 45 -13.84 -2.68 -14.06
N CYS A 46 -14.56 -1.86 -14.82
CA CYS A 46 -14.05 -0.58 -15.31
C CYS A 46 -14.48 0.63 -14.47
N HIS A 47 -15.33 0.42 -13.46
CA HIS A 47 -15.87 1.46 -12.58
C HIS A 47 -16.58 2.62 -13.30
N LYS A 48 -17.22 2.33 -14.44
CA LYS A 48 -17.99 3.30 -15.23
C LYS A 48 -19.48 2.95 -15.21
N HIS A 49 -20.31 3.99 -15.27
CA HIS A 49 -21.74 3.85 -15.58
C HIS A 49 -21.89 3.55 -17.07
N ILE A 50 -22.59 2.48 -17.39
CA ILE A 50 -22.78 2.02 -18.76
C ILE A 50 -24.22 2.34 -19.18
N PRO A 51 -24.45 2.94 -20.37
CA PRO A 51 -25.79 3.14 -20.88
C PRO A 51 -26.58 1.83 -20.92
N ARG A 52 -27.87 1.89 -20.59
CA ARG A 52 -28.73 0.70 -20.45
C ARG A 52 -28.74 -0.17 -21.72
N ASP A 53 -28.72 0.45 -22.89
CA ASP A 53 -28.70 -0.25 -24.18
C ASP A 53 -27.38 -1.01 -24.43
N GLY A 54 -26.26 -0.54 -23.84
CA GLY A 54 -24.96 -1.19 -23.93
C GLY A 54 -24.68 -2.21 -22.81
N TRP A 55 -25.52 -2.25 -21.76
CA TRP A 55 -25.32 -3.13 -20.62
C TRP A 55 -25.41 -4.63 -20.92
N PRO A 56 -26.29 -5.14 -21.82
CA PRO A 56 -26.37 -6.58 -22.09
C PRO A 56 -25.07 -7.19 -22.64
N THR A 57 -24.26 -6.40 -23.35
CA THR A 57 -23.02 -6.86 -23.99
C THR A 57 -21.77 -6.47 -23.19
N HIS A 58 -21.79 -5.34 -22.47
CA HIS A 58 -20.61 -4.81 -21.77
C HIS A 58 -19.96 -5.79 -20.77
N PRO A 59 -20.66 -6.53 -19.89
CA PRO A 59 -20.02 -7.44 -18.93
C PRO A 59 -19.23 -8.58 -19.54
N LYS A 60 -19.43 -8.88 -20.83
CA LYS A 60 -18.69 -9.93 -21.57
C LYS A 60 -17.52 -9.36 -22.39
N SER A 61 -17.56 -8.06 -22.70
CA SER A 61 -16.58 -7.37 -23.54
C SER A 61 -15.90 -6.21 -22.82
N CYS A 62 -16.00 -6.17 -21.49
CA CYS A 62 -15.42 -5.09 -20.71
C CYS A 62 -13.89 -5.18 -20.83
N PRO A 63 -13.20 -4.14 -21.35
CA PRO A 63 -11.76 -4.18 -21.52
C PRO A 63 -11.00 -4.27 -20.19
N ALA A 64 -11.64 -3.85 -19.09
CA ALA A 64 -11.09 -3.98 -17.75
C ALA A 64 -11.36 -5.35 -17.10
N GLN A 65 -12.10 -6.24 -17.78
CA GLN A 65 -12.33 -7.59 -17.27
C GLN A 65 -11.03 -8.40 -17.41
N PRO A 66 -10.56 -9.04 -16.32
CA PRO A 66 -9.43 -9.94 -16.41
C PRO A 66 -9.74 -11.11 -17.34
N SER A 67 -8.80 -11.48 -18.20
CA SER A 67 -8.87 -12.67 -19.06
C SER A 67 -7.70 -13.62 -18.73
N PRO A 68 -7.87 -14.94 -18.92
CA PRO A 68 -6.80 -15.88 -18.65
C PRO A 68 -5.67 -15.68 -19.67
N CYS A 69 -4.46 -15.51 -19.16
CA CYS A 69 -3.27 -15.48 -19.99
C CYS A 69 -3.05 -16.84 -20.67
N GLY A 70 -2.89 -16.85 -22.00
CA GLY A 70 -2.67 -18.08 -22.77
C GLY A 70 -1.39 -18.86 -22.43
N LEU A 71 -0.42 -18.23 -21.78
CA LEU A 71 0.87 -18.85 -21.43
C LEU A 71 0.92 -19.39 -20.00
N CYS A 72 0.26 -18.75 -19.03
CA CYS A 72 0.33 -19.13 -17.62
C CYS A 72 -1.02 -19.43 -16.95
N GLY A 73 -2.14 -19.16 -17.62
CA GLY A 73 -3.49 -19.35 -17.10
C GLY A 73 -3.93 -18.36 -16.02
N LYS A 74 -3.07 -17.42 -15.59
CA LYS A 74 -3.46 -16.39 -14.61
C LYS A 74 -4.42 -15.38 -15.24
N MET A 75 -5.35 -14.87 -14.45
CA MET A 75 -6.26 -13.80 -14.85
C MET A 75 -5.51 -12.47 -14.87
N VAL A 76 -5.47 -11.81 -16.02
CA VAL A 76 -4.72 -10.57 -16.25
C VAL A 76 -5.62 -9.56 -16.96
N ASN A 77 -5.58 -8.29 -16.57
CA ASN A 77 -6.35 -7.24 -17.23
C ASN A 77 -5.80 -6.98 -18.64
N ALA A 78 -6.66 -6.64 -19.60
CA ALA A 78 -6.23 -6.40 -20.98
C ALA A 78 -5.17 -5.29 -21.09
N GLU A 79 -5.28 -4.25 -20.27
CA GLU A 79 -4.34 -3.11 -20.23
C GLU A 79 -2.90 -3.52 -19.89
N VAL A 80 -2.73 -4.57 -19.08
CA VAL A 80 -1.41 -5.07 -18.67
C VAL A 80 -1.05 -6.39 -19.33
N MET A 81 -1.88 -6.92 -20.24
CA MET A 81 -1.61 -8.20 -20.93
C MET A 81 -0.36 -8.10 -21.82
N ASP A 82 -0.15 -6.95 -22.46
CA ASP A 82 1.01 -6.71 -23.34
C ASP A 82 2.32 -6.54 -22.54
N THR A 83 2.22 -6.02 -21.32
CA THR A 83 3.33 -5.89 -20.37
C THR A 83 3.41 -7.04 -19.37
N HIS A 84 2.51 -8.02 -19.46
CA HIS A 84 2.50 -9.21 -18.62
C HIS A 84 3.66 -10.13 -19.03
N ALA A 85 4.84 -9.77 -18.55
CA ALA A 85 6.03 -10.55 -18.79
C ALA A 85 5.93 -11.88 -18.05
N HIS A 86 5.93 -12.96 -18.81
CA HIS A 86 6.32 -14.24 -18.24
C HIS A 86 7.84 -14.24 -18.08
N PRO A 87 8.39 -14.65 -16.92
CA PRO A 87 9.73 -15.19 -16.94
C PRO A 87 9.66 -16.35 -17.93
N ILE A 88 10.24 -16.15 -19.12
CA ILE A 88 10.29 -17.17 -20.16
C ILE A 88 10.72 -18.44 -19.43
N LYS A 89 9.84 -19.45 -19.35
CA LYS A 89 10.22 -20.80 -18.96
C LYS A 89 11.11 -21.30 -20.07
N ARG A 90 12.34 -20.77 -20.16
CA ARG A 90 13.39 -21.43 -20.91
C ARG A 90 13.50 -22.76 -20.20
N LYS A 91 13.09 -23.84 -20.90
CA LYS A 91 13.60 -25.18 -20.63
C LYS A 91 15.13 -25.09 -20.84
N LYS A 92 15.85 -24.45 -19.92
CA LYS A 92 17.28 -24.64 -19.80
C LYS A 92 17.38 -25.97 -19.09
N GLU A 93 17.54 -27.02 -19.89
CA GLU A 93 18.09 -28.28 -19.43
C GLU A 93 19.49 -27.98 -18.93
N GLY A 94 19.61 -27.69 -17.63
CA GLY A 94 20.87 -27.32 -17.04
C GLY A 94 20.72 -26.84 -15.61
N PRO A 95 21.69 -27.16 -14.74
CA PRO A 95 21.77 -26.56 -13.42
C PRO A 95 21.92 -25.03 -13.52
N PHE A 96 21.22 -24.29 -12.66
CA PHE A 96 21.43 -22.86 -12.44
C PHE A 96 22.61 -22.66 -11.49
N THR A 97 23.63 -21.96 -11.95
CA THR A 97 24.79 -21.56 -11.15
C THR A 97 24.64 -20.13 -10.64
N CYS A 98 25.26 -19.82 -9.50
CA CYS A 98 25.32 -18.45 -9.00
C CYS A 98 26.26 -17.61 -9.89
N PRO A 99 25.85 -16.42 -10.37
CA PRO A 99 26.68 -15.57 -11.20
C PRO A 99 27.75 -14.80 -10.42
N ASN A 100 27.71 -14.84 -9.09
CA ASN A 100 28.68 -14.15 -8.26
C ASN A 100 30.00 -14.92 -8.26
N GLU A 101 31.09 -14.25 -8.63
CA GLU A 101 32.43 -14.82 -8.63
C GLU A 101 32.77 -15.39 -7.24
N GLY A 102 33.38 -16.59 -7.24
CA GLY A 102 33.70 -17.34 -6.02
C GLY A 102 32.53 -18.10 -5.38
N CYS A 103 31.29 -17.95 -5.87
CA CYS A 103 30.18 -18.73 -5.35
C CYS A 103 29.98 -20.03 -6.16
N THR A 104 30.17 -21.17 -5.50
CA THR A 104 30.03 -22.51 -6.13
C THR A 104 28.60 -23.07 -6.03
N PHE A 105 27.61 -22.25 -5.66
CA PHE A 105 26.24 -22.72 -5.49
C PHE A 105 25.58 -23.06 -6.83
N VAL A 106 24.98 -24.25 -6.89
CA VAL A 106 24.31 -24.81 -8.06
C VAL A 106 22.96 -25.41 -7.65
N THR A 107 21.91 -25.17 -8.44
CA THR A 107 20.58 -25.74 -8.19
C THR A 107 19.80 -25.92 -9.48
N HIS A 108 18.88 -26.89 -9.54
CA HIS A 108 17.99 -27.07 -10.70
C HIS A 108 16.70 -26.26 -10.61
N SER A 109 16.52 -25.47 -9.54
CA SER A 109 15.33 -24.64 -9.36
C SER A 109 15.66 -23.15 -9.45
N TRP A 110 14.93 -22.46 -10.34
CA TRP A 110 15.03 -21.01 -10.50
C TRP A 110 14.70 -20.24 -9.20
N ASP A 111 13.73 -20.72 -8.43
CA ASP A 111 13.34 -20.07 -7.17
C ASP A 111 14.45 -20.16 -6.12
N TYR A 112 15.13 -21.31 -6.05
CA TYR A 112 16.23 -21.52 -5.12
C TYR A 112 17.45 -20.68 -5.48
N ILE A 113 17.78 -20.52 -6.77
CA ILE A 113 18.89 -19.64 -7.16
C ILE A 113 18.56 -18.17 -6.86
N GLY A 114 17.31 -17.75 -7.02
CA GLY A 114 16.84 -16.41 -6.62
C GLY A 114 16.98 -16.17 -5.12
N ARG A 115 16.51 -17.12 -4.29
CA ARG A 115 16.66 -17.04 -2.83
C ARG A 115 18.12 -17.04 -2.39
N HIS A 116 18.95 -17.90 -2.99
CA HIS A 116 20.37 -17.95 -2.72
C HIS A 116 21.04 -16.60 -2.99
N LYS A 117 20.82 -16.01 -4.18
CA LYS A 117 21.36 -14.68 -4.54
C LYS A 117 20.98 -13.61 -3.53
N ASN A 118 19.75 -13.67 -3.01
CA ASN A 118 19.19 -12.63 -2.15
C ASN A 118 19.55 -12.76 -0.67
N HIS A 119 19.90 -13.96 -0.18
CA HIS A 119 20.03 -14.21 1.27
C HIS A 119 21.25 -15.03 1.69
N HIS A 120 21.80 -15.88 0.81
CA HIS A 120 22.74 -16.93 1.20
C HIS A 120 23.99 -17.01 0.33
N CYS A 121 24.19 -16.07 -0.59
CA CYS A 121 25.41 -16.04 -1.38
C CYS A 121 26.56 -15.52 -0.52
N SER A 122 27.51 -16.39 -0.17
CA SER A 122 28.70 -16.03 0.62
C SER A 122 29.56 -14.96 -0.03
N SER A 123 29.54 -14.82 -1.36
CA SER A 123 30.25 -13.76 -2.10
C SER A 123 29.63 -12.36 -1.93
N ASN A 124 28.42 -12.26 -1.37
CA ASN A 124 27.77 -10.98 -1.07
C ASN A 124 28.27 -10.43 0.29
N PRO A 125 28.43 -9.10 0.41
CA PRO A 125 28.74 -8.46 1.69
C PRO A 125 27.79 -8.86 2.81
N TRP A 126 28.34 -9.08 4.00
CA TRP A 126 27.59 -9.36 5.22
C TRP A 126 27.23 -8.06 5.94
N CYS A 127 25.95 -7.85 6.23
CA CYS A 127 25.50 -6.75 7.08
C CYS A 127 25.31 -7.24 8.52
N GLU A 128 26.06 -6.66 9.47
CA GLU A 128 25.93 -7.00 10.89
C GLU A 128 24.58 -6.57 11.49
N ALA A 129 24.05 -5.42 11.05
CA ALA A 129 22.80 -4.87 11.57
C ALA A 129 21.59 -5.75 11.23
N CYS A 130 21.47 -6.21 9.98
CA CYS A 130 20.37 -7.08 9.57
C CYS A 130 20.70 -8.57 9.60
N ARG A 131 21.95 -8.95 9.89
CA ARG A 131 22.46 -10.34 9.90
C ARG A 131 22.11 -11.11 8.63
N ASN A 132 22.31 -10.48 7.48
CA ASN A 132 22.05 -11.08 6.17
C ASN A 132 23.15 -10.73 5.17
N HIS A 133 23.32 -11.59 4.16
CA HIS A 133 24.11 -11.29 2.97
C HIS A 133 23.32 -10.39 2.02
N ILE A 134 23.88 -9.25 1.65
CA ILE A 134 23.22 -8.24 0.82
C ILE A 134 23.83 -8.26 -0.58
N PRO A 135 23.03 -8.39 -1.65
CA PRO A 135 23.55 -8.37 -3.01
C PRO A 135 24.42 -7.15 -3.30
N ARG A 136 25.57 -7.35 -3.95
CA ARG A 136 26.57 -6.29 -4.20
C ARG A 136 26.01 -5.07 -4.91
N ASP A 137 25.09 -5.27 -5.85
CA ASP A 137 24.39 -4.21 -6.57
C ASP A 137 23.50 -3.35 -5.64
N ARG A 138 23.04 -3.92 -4.53
CA ARG A 138 22.23 -3.24 -3.51
C ARG A 138 23.05 -2.74 -2.32
N TRP A 139 24.30 -3.17 -2.17
CA TRP A 139 25.15 -2.84 -1.02
C TRP A 139 25.35 -1.34 -0.80
N PRO A 140 25.68 -0.51 -1.82
CA PRO A 140 25.95 0.91 -1.59
C PRO A 140 24.78 1.64 -0.90
N LYS A 141 23.55 1.38 -1.34
CA LYS A 141 22.36 1.94 -0.71
C LYS A 141 22.07 1.31 0.64
N HIS A 142 22.23 0.00 0.76
CA HIS A 142 21.98 -0.70 2.02
C HIS A 142 22.97 -0.30 3.14
N SER A 143 24.23 -0.03 2.82
CA SER A 143 25.22 0.39 3.83
C SER A 143 24.90 1.75 4.42
N GLU A 144 24.22 2.62 3.68
CA GLU A 144 23.78 3.94 4.14
C GLU A 144 22.39 3.87 4.82
N GLU A 145 21.51 3.03 4.29
CA GLU A 145 20.10 2.96 4.68
C GLU A 145 19.69 1.53 5.08
N CYS A 146 20.41 0.92 6.01
CA CYS A 146 20.06 -0.42 6.48
C CYS A 146 18.78 -0.34 7.35
N PRO A 147 17.66 -0.98 6.97
CA PRO A 147 16.40 -0.90 7.75
C PRO A 147 16.50 -1.55 9.13
N ALA A 148 17.51 -2.41 9.34
CA ALA A 148 17.76 -3.04 10.62
C ALA A 148 18.73 -2.24 11.49
N GLN A 149 19.39 -1.21 10.93
CA GLN A 149 20.27 -0.35 11.70
C GLN A 149 19.45 0.37 12.78
N PRO A 150 19.84 0.25 14.05
CA PRO A 150 19.18 0.98 15.12
C PRO A 150 19.31 2.48 14.89
N SER A 151 18.21 3.22 15.00
CA SER A 151 18.22 4.67 15.03
C SER A 151 17.90 5.17 16.44
N PRO A 152 18.47 6.29 16.88
CA PRO A 152 18.16 6.84 18.19
C PRO A 152 16.72 7.32 18.23
N CYS A 153 15.99 6.92 19.27
CA CYS A 153 14.69 7.50 19.57
C CYS A 153 14.86 8.99 19.89
N THR A 154 14.11 9.86 19.24
CA THR A 154 14.17 11.31 19.48
C THR A 154 13.71 11.72 20.89
N VAL A 155 12.95 10.85 21.57
CA VAL A 155 12.41 11.11 22.91
C VAL A 155 13.39 10.68 23.99
N CYS A 156 13.96 9.48 23.91
CA CYS A 156 14.80 8.91 24.97
C CYS A 156 16.26 8.65 24.59
N GLY A 157 16.66 8.92 23.36
CA GLY A 157 18.02 8.69 22.84
C GLY A 157 18.41 7.22 22.67
N LYS A 158 17.60 6.25 23.12
CA LYS A 158 17.91 4.82 22.98
C LYS A 158 17.93 4.42 21.52
N LEU A 159 18.93 3.63 21.14
CA LEU A 159 19.02 3.02 19.82
C LEU A 159 17.98 1.90 19.68
N ILE A 160 17.00 2.09 18.80
CA ILE A 160 15.91 1.15 18.55
C ILE A 160 15.91 0.79 17.07
N SER A 161 15.72 -0.49 16.74
CA SER A 161 15.57 -0.91 15.34
C SER A 161 14.31 -0.29 14.71
N ALA A 162 14.35 0.00 13.41
CA ALA A 162 13.22 0.64 12.73
C ALA A 162 11.91 -0.14 12.90
N LYS A 163 11.96 -1.48 12.88
CA LYS A 163 10.80 -2.36 13.10
C LYS A 163 10.18 -2.19 14.49
N ASN A 164 10.98 -1.88 15.50
CA ASN A 164 10.53 -1.75 16.89
C ASN A 164 10.28 -0.28 17.29
N MET A 165 10.61 0.69 16.44
CA MET A 165 10.47 2.11 16.76
C MET A 165 9.02 2.51 17.01
N VAL A 166 8.05 1.95 16.27
CA VAL A 166 6.61 2.22 16.48
C VAL A 166 6.15 1.70 17.84
N ALA A 167 6.48 0.45 18.17
CA ALA A 167 6.14 -0.15 19.46
C ALA A 167 6.81 0.62 20.61
N HIS A 168 8.07 1.00 20.42
CA HIS A 168 8.80 1.84 21.34
C HIS A 168 8.13 3.21 21.52
N ALA A 169 7.77 3.91 20.44
CA ALA A 169 7.12 5.22 20.52
C ALA A 169 5.82 5.20 21.33
N ASN A 170 5.06 4.10 21.29
CA ASN A 170 3.83 3.95 22.07
C ASN A 170 4.07 3.85 23.59
N VAL A 171 5.23 3.32 24.01
CA VAL A 171 5.61 3.13 25.43
C VAL A 171 6.64 4.14 25.92
N CYS A 172 7.37 4.78 25.02
CA CYS A 172 8.39 5.78 25.27
C CYS A 172 7.73 7.11 25.62
N ARG A 173 7.14 7.15 26.80
CA ARG A 173 6.60 8.35 27.43
C ARG A 173 7.66 8.91 28.36
N LEU A 174 8.70 9.55 27.83
CA LEU A 174 9.40 10.54 28.63
C LEU A 174 8.58 11.83 28.61
N PRO A 175 8.57 12.60 29.71
CA PRO A 175 7.92 13.90 29.75
C PRO A 175 8.51 14.79 28.63
N PRO A 176 7.70 15.65 28.00
CA PRO A 176 8.14 16.51 26.89
C PRO A 176 9.32 17.45 27.21
N ASP A 177 9.72 17.56 28.48
CA ASP A 177 10.74 18.49 28.97
C ASP A 177 12.14 17.88 29.13
N GLY A 178 12.38 16.60 28.81
CA GLY A 178 13.72 16.00 28.93
C GLY A 178 14.28 15.94 30.36
N ARG A 179 13.46 16.19 31.38
CA ARG A 179 13.83 16.00 32.80
C ARG A 179 13.70 14.53 33.15
N GLU A 180 14.74 13.95 33.74
CA GLU A 180 14.68 12.63 34.37
C GLU A 180 13.56 12.66 35.41
N GLY A 181 12.46 11.96 35.10
CA GLY A 181 11.34 11.85 36.03
C GLY A 181 11.79 11.09 37.27
N VAL A 182 11.23 11.45 38.43
CA VAL A 182 11.55 10.74 39.68
C VAL A 182 10.70 9.49 39.74
N HIS A 183 11.37 8.32 39.79
CA HIS A 183 10.72 7.02 39.88
C HIS A 183 10.23 6.75 41.31
N CYS A 184 9.05 6.15 41.44
CA CYS A 184 8.66 5.55 42.71
C CYS A 184 9.48 4.27 42.93
N LEU A 185 9.98 4.04 44.16
CA LEU A 185 10.71 2.81 44.49
C LEU A 185 9.78 1.62 44.78
N PHE A 186 8.49 1.88 44.97
CA PHE A 186 7.48 0.88 45.33
C PHE A 186 6.57 0.48 44.16
N CYS A 187 6.63 1.20 43.03
CA CYS A 187 5.92 0.87 41.80
C CYS A 187 6.64 1.44 40.57
N THR A 188 6.20 1.07 39.36
CA THR A 188 6.84 1.48 38.10
C THR A 188 6.40 2.86 37.58
N ASN A 189 5.65 3.65 38.37
CA ASN A 189 5.19 4.97 37.96
C ASN A 189 6.31 6.02 38.03
N VAL A 190 6.29 6.97 37.09
CA VAL A 190 7.27 8.06 36.94
C VAL A 190 6.57 9.39 37.14
N TYR A 191 7.18 10.30 37.90
CA TYR A 191 6.62 11.60 38.25
C TYR A 191 7.46 12.76 37.72
N SER A 192 6.81 13.85 37.34
CA SER A 192 7.46 15.06 36.82
C SER A 192 8.19 15.89 37.89
N SER A 193 7.96 15.61 39.18
CA SER A 193 8.64 16.28 40.30
C SER A 193 8.62 15.41 41.55
N GLU A 194 9.58 15.65 42.45
CA GLU A 194 9.64 14.98 43.76
C GLU A 194 8.39 15.26 44.63
N LYS A 195 7.79 16.46 44.48
CA LYS A 195 6.55 16.82 45.18
C LYS A 195 5.38 15.93 44.74
N ALA A 196 5.25 15.67 43.43
CA ALA A 196 4.24 14.76 42.91
C ALA A 196 4.49 13.31 43.35
N LEU A 197 5.77 12.88 43.41
CA LEU A 197 6.14 11.58 43.96
C LEU A 197 5.76 11.47 45.45
N ARG A 198 6.03 12.47 46.28
CA ARG A 198 5.66 12.43 47.72
C ARG A 198 4.16 12.31 47.92
N VAL A 199 3.35 13.04 47.16
CA VAL A 199 1.89 12.91 47.22
C VAL A 199 1.46 11.49 46.84
N HIS A 200 2.04 10.93 45.78
CA HIS A 200 1.76 9.55 45.40
C HIS A 200 2.14 8.52 46.47
N VAL A 201 3.35 8.61 47.05
CA VAL A 201 3.81 7.69 48.09
C VAL A 201 2.88 7.79 49.30
N ARG A 202 2.47 8.99 49.71
CA ARG A 202 1.50 9.17 50.78
C ARG A 202 0.15 8.51 50.50
N ASP A 203 -0.39 8.68 49.30
CA ASP A 203 -1.76 8.26 48.99
C ASP A 203 -1.87 6.79 48.57
N LYS A 204 -0.81 6.22 47.98
CA LYS A 204 -0.78 4.84 47.43
C LYS A 204 0.16 3.89 48.15
N HIS A 205 1.13 4.41 48.90
CA HIS A 205 2.09 3.64 49.70
C HIS A 205 2.18 4.17 51.15
N PRO A 206 1.05 4.32 51.88
CA PRO A 206 1.00 5.01 53.18
C PRO A 206 1.85 4.36 54.28
N LYS A 207 2.29 3.11 54.09
CA LYS A 207 3.21 2.41 55.01
C LYS A 207 4.67 2.83 54.85
N HIS A 208 4.99 3.62 53.81
CA HIS A 208 6.33 4.07 53.45
C HIS A 208 6.42 5.58 53.24
N ALA A 209 5.38 6.31 53.65
CA ALA A 209 5.22 7.76 53.47
C ALA A 209 5.88 8.57 54.58
#